data_AF-A0A2G9NJ66-F1
#
_entry.id   AF-A0A2G9NJ66-F1
#
_cell.length_a   1.000
_cell.length_b   1.000
_cell.length_c   1.000
_cell.angle_alpha   90.00
_cell.angle_beta   90.00
_cell.angle_gamma   90.00
#
_symmetry.space_group_name_H-M   'P 1'
#
loop_
_entity.id
_entity.type
_entity.pdbx_description
1 polymer ?
#
loop_
_entity_poly.entity_id
_entity_poly.type
_entity_poly.pdbx_seq_one_letter_code
_entity_poly.pdbx_strand_id
1 'polypeptide(L)'
;MPKNKFPDIDTSEIETPCFILDEGMIRSDMRIIKEISDKAGVKVLLALKGFASYETFPLMKDTLAGICAGSLNEARLGREEFGKEVHTYCPAFKNSEFDEILSYSDFIIFNSTSQANAFIPKIRKNGKKVEIGLRLNPEKSVAGQLFGAYDPCGENSRLGIKKERLSGMNLEDITGLHFHALCEQGAEELEIVLDEFDRKFEKYIRGVSWVNFGGGHHFTKEGYNLEKLYKMINNFKTKYPNIQRVYFEPSEAIVLNSGVLVASVLDIVHNEKDIAIIDSSVESHFPDVLITRHEPSPYIQEILGAEIIREGQTAKHGFNYTLGGVSCAAGDVFGDYTFPHPLNVGDKLIFTDVAHYTIVKTSTFCGVNVPPIKLRKMDGELVILKEFDYEDYKSRL
;
A
#
# COMPACT_ATOMS: atom_id res chain seq x y z
N MET A 1 -14.09 -19.82 -2.93
CA MET A 1 -12.98 -18.94 -3.34
C MET A 1 -12.01 -19.80 -4.13
N PRO A 2 -11.59 -19.46 -5.35
CA PRO A 2 -10.36 -20.07 -5.85
C PRO A 2 -9.22 -19.44 -5.01
N LYS A 3 -8.55 -20.15 -4.10
CA LYS A 3 -7.40 -21.04 -4.37
C LYS A 3 -6.80 -20.74 -5.76
N ASN A 4 -5.67 -20.02 -5.74
CA ASN A 4 -4.76 -19.69 -6.85
C ASN A 4 -5.21 -18.51 -7.75
N LYS A 5 -4.95 -17.27 -7.30
CA LYS A 5 -4.94 -16.08 -8.20
C LYS A 5 -3.60 -15.84 -8.87
N PHE A 6 -2.51 -16.40 -8.34
CA PHE A 6 -1.20 -16.31 -8.98
C PHE A 6 -1.09 -17.41 -10.05
N PRO A 7 -0.58 -17.11 -11.26
CA PRO A 7 -0.31 -18.12 -12.28
C PRO A 7 0.59 -19.23 -11.75
N ASP A 8 0.41 -20.45 -12.25
CA ASP A 8 1.33 -21.54 -11.94
C ASP A 8 2.75 -21.14 -12.32
N ILE A 9 3.64 -21.22 -11.35
CA ILE A 9 5.05 -20.91 -11.49
C ILE A 9 5.86 -22.17 -11.18
N ASP A 10 6.74 -22.53 -12.10
CA ASP A 10 7.71 -23.60 -11.85
C ASP A 10 8.77 -23.08 -10.88
N THR A 11 8.78 -23.62 -9.66
CA THR A 11 9.69 -23.22 -8.58
C THR A 11 10.96 -24.07 -8.52
N SER A 12 11.12 -25.05 -9.41
CA SER A 12 12.24 -26.00 -9.37
C SER A 12 13.61 -25.33 -9.49
N GLU A 13 13.73 -24.33 -10.37
CA GLU A 13 14.96 -23.57 -10.63
C GLU A 13 15.02 -22.23 -9.87
N ILE A 14 14.10 -21.99 -8.93
CA ILE A 14 14.05 -20.73 -8.17
C ILE A 14 14.92 -20.85 -6.92
N GLU A 15 16.04 -20.14 -6.92
CA GLU A 15 16.83 -19.87 -5.72
C GLU A 15 16.00 -19.04 -4.72
N THR A 16 15.95 -19.48 -3.47
CA THR A 16 15.12 -18.91 -2.41
C THR A 16 15.95 -18.25 -1.30
N PRO A 17 15.35 -17.30 -0.55
CA PRO A 17 14.02 -16.70 -0.79
C PRO A 17 14.03 -15.78 -2.01
N CYS A 18 12.89 -15.58 -2.69
CA CYS A 18 12.78 -14.67 -3.83
C CYS A 18 11.40 -14.02 -3.91
N PHE A 19 11.36 -12.70 -4.10
CA PHE A 19 10.15 -11.99 -4.51
C PHE A 19 9.97 -12.11 -6.02
N ILE A 20 8.75 -12.40 -6.47
CA ILE A 20 8.42 -12.51 -7.88
C ILE A 20 7.15 -11.72 -8.13
N LEU A 21 7.29 -10.63 -8.88
CA LEU A 21 6.18 -9.83 -9.40
C LEU A 21 5.74 -10.41 -10.75
N ASP A 22 4.46 -10.34 -11.10
CA ASP A 22 3.93 -10.84 -12.37
C ASP A 22 3.45 -9.71 -13.28
N GLU A 23 4.06 -9.58 -14.46
CA GLU A 23 3.71 -8.55 -15.43
C GLU A 23 2.26 -8.68 -15.94
N GLY A 24 1.79 -9.91 -16.16
CA GLY A 24 0.45 -10.17 -16.67
C GLY A 24 -0.63 -9.72 -15.68
N MET A 25 -0.42 -9.99 -14.39
CA MET A 25 -1.31 -9.57 -13.31
C MET A 25 -1.31 -8.05 -13.12
N ILE A 26 -0.13 -7.42 -13.07
CA ILE A 26 -0.01 -5.95 -12.99
C ILE A 26 -0.77 -5.30 -14.17
N ARG A 27 -0.56 -5.81 -15.40
CA ARG A 27 -1.29 -5.32 -16.57
C ARG A 27 -2.80 -5.54 -16.47
N SER A 28 -3.24 -6.60 -15.80
CA SER A 28 -4.66 -6.86 -15.56
C SER A 28 -5.29 -5.83 -14.64
N ASP A 29 -4.63 -5.54 -13.52
CA ASP A 29 -5.05 -4.47 -12.61
C ASP A 29 -5.09 -3.12 -13.34
N MET A 30 -4.11 -2.84 -14.20
CA MET A 30 -4.09 -1.60 -14.98
C MET A 30 -5.26 -1.48 -15.96
N ARG A 31 -5.80 -2.58 -16.48
CA ARG A 31 -7.02 -2.53 -17.32
C ARG A 31 -8.24 -2.10 -16.50
N ILE A 32 -8.39 -2.64 -15.29
CA ILE A 32 -9.50 -2.28 -14.38
C ILE A 32 -9.37 -0.81 -13.97
N ILE A 33 -8.18 -0.38 -13.56
CA ILE A 33 -7.94 1.01 -13.16
C ILE A 33 -8.15 1.98 -14.32
N LYS A 34 -7.79 1.58 -15.54
CA LYS A 34 -8.07 2.37 -16.75
C LYS A 34 -9.57 2.54 -16.97
N GLU A 35 -10.34 1.45 -16.88
CA GLU A 35 -11.79 1.50 -17.01
C GLU A 35 -12.43 2.44 -15.98
N ILE A 36 -12.00 2.35 -14.72
CA ILE A 36 -12.48 3.23 -13.64
C ILE A 36 -12.17 4.68 -13.94
N SER A 37 -10.93 4.96 -14.34
CA SER A 37 -10.47 6.32 -14.65
C SER A 37 -11.28 6.93 -15.80
N ASP A 38 -11.50 6.15 -16.87
CA ASP A 38 -12.22 6.59 -18.07
C ASP A 38 -13.72 6.77 -17.79
N LYS A 39 -14.38 5.81 -17.12
CA LYS A 39 -15.83 5.85 -16.84
C LYS A 39 -16.20 6.90 -15.79
N ALA A 40 -15.43 7.01 -14.71
CA ALA A 40 -15.71 7.95 -13.63
C ALA A 40 -15.12 9.34 -13.87
N GLY A 41 -14.25 9.48 -14.87
CA GLY A 41 -13.49 10.70 -15.17
C GLY A 41 -12.58 11.10 -14.01
N VAL A 42 -11.93 10.14 -13.36
CA VAL A 42 -11.05 10.37 -12.21
C VAL A 42 -9.60 10.11 -12.58
N LYS A 43 -8.69 10.65 -11.77
CA LYS A 43 -7.25 10.39 -11.89
C LYS A 43 -6.82 9.44 -10.80
N VAL A 44 -6.17 8.34 -11.16
CA VAL A 44 -5.61 7.39 -10.20
C VAL A 44 -4.10 7.58 -10.13
N LEU A 45 -3.59 7.73 -8.91
CA LEU A 45 -2.18 7.82 -8.58
C LEU A 45 -1.71 6.51 -7.94
N LEU A 46 -0.44 6.18 -8.09
CA LEU A 46 0.19 5.12 -7.29
C LEU A 46 0.72 5.73 -5.99
N ALA A 47 0.22 5.31 -4.83
CA ALA A 47 0.81 5.67 -3.55
C ALA A 47 2.05 4.81 -3.26
N LEU A 48 3.23 5.43 -3.21
CA LEU A 48 4.52 4.73 -3.13
C LEU A 48 4.74 4.02 -1.79
N LYS A 49 4.08 4.48 -0.72
CA LYS A 49 4.13 3.89 0.63
C LYS A 49 3.88 2.38 0.68
N GLY A 50 3.10 1.85 -0.26
CA GLY A 50 2.76 0.43 -0.34
C GLY A 50 3.41 -0.30 -1.51
N PHE A 51 3.87 0.40 -2.55
CA PHE A 51 4.55 -0.24 -3.68
C PHE A 51 5.46 0.75 -4.41
N ALA A 52 6.75 0.43 -4.50
CA ALA A 52 7.77 1.31 -5.08
C ALA A 52 8.87 0.55 -5.85
N SER A 53 8.58 -0.65 -6.38
CA SER A 53 9.50 -1.40 -7.26
C SER A 53 9.56 -0.70 -8.63
N TYR A 54 10.38 0.35 -8.72
CA TYR A 54 10.31 1.38 -9.75
C TYR A 54 10.59 0.87 -11.16
N GLU A 55 11.33 -0.24 -11.29
CA GLU A 55 11.58 -0.94 -12.55
C GLU A 55 10.26 -1.42 -13.22
N THR A 56 9.18 -1.53 -12.45
CA THR A 56 7.84 -1.89 -12.96
C THR A 56 6.98 -0.69 -13.36
N PHE A 57 7.38 0.55 -13.06
CA PHE A 57 6.61 1.76 -13.40
C PHE A 57 6.28 1.90 -14.89
N PRO A 58 7.13 1.46 -15.85
CA PRO A 58 6.77 1.45 -17.27
C PRO A 58 5.49 0.66 -17.59
N LEU A 59 5.11 -0.32 -16.77
CA LEU A 59 3.88 -1.11 -16.94
C LEU A 59 2.61 -0.33 -16.55
N MET A 60 2.76 0.71 -15.72
CA MET A 60 1.66 1.43 -15.08
C MET A 60 1.50 2.86 -15.61
N LYS A 61 2.60 3.45 -16.10
CA LYS A 61 2.66 4.87 -16.45
C LYS A 61 1.63 5.27 -17.50
N ASP A 62 1.23 4.40 -18.42
CA ASP A 62 0.23 4.78 -19.45
C ASP A 62 -1.19 4.87 -18.89
N THR A 63 -1.45 4.23 -17.76
CA THR A 63 -2.76 4.22 -17.09
C THR A 63 -2.85 5.26 -15.99
N LEU A 64 -1.85 5.32 -15.11
CA LEU A 64 -1.90 6.18 -13.93
C LEU A 64 -1.54 7.63 -14.27
N ALA A 65 -2.12 8.57 -13.51
CA ALA A 65 -1.89 9.99 -13.69
C ALA A 65 -0.58 10.48 -13.04
N GLY A 66 -0.01 9.69 -12.13
CA GLY A 66 1.16 10.06 -11.34
C GLY A 66 1.29 9.21 -10.09
N ILE A 67 1.96 9.78 -9.08
CA ILE A 67 2.23 9.12 -7.81
C ILE A 67 1.84 10.00 -6.62
N CYS A 68 1.65 9.36 -5.48
CA CYS A 68 1.60 10.00 -4.18
C CYS A 68 2.84 9.60 -3.36
N ALA A 69 3.50 10.60 -2.78
CA ALA A 69 4.72 10.48 -2.01
C ALA A 69 4.51 10.93 -0.55
N GLY A 70 5.02 10.13 0.37
CA GLY A 70 5.02 10.36 1.82
C GLY A 70 6.30 11.00 2.38
N SER A 71 7.32 11.20 1.53
CA SER A 71 8.65 11.65 1.94
C SER A 71 9.43 12.33 0.80
N LEU A 72 10.59 12.94 1.11
CA LEU A 72 11.51 13.47 0.10
C LEU A 72 11.98 12.38 -0.88
N ASN A 73 12.36 11.22 -0.38
CA ASN A 73 12.86 10.12 -1.22
C ASN A 73 11.77 9.57 -2.14
N GLU A 74 10.53 9.46 -1.67
CA GLU A 74 9.41 9.05 -2.52
C GLU A 74 9.07 10.12 -3.57
N ALA A 75 9.12 11.40 -3.20
CA ALA A 75 8.86 12.49 -4.15
C ALA A 75 9.92 12.52 -5.26
N ARG A 76 11.19 12.31 -4.89
CA ARG A 76 12.31 12.18 -5.82
C ARG A 76 12.16 10.98 -6.73
N LEU A 77 11.93 9.78 -6.17
CA LEU A 77 11.71 8.55 -6.92
C LEU A 77 10.55 8.70 -7.91
N GLY A 78 9.44 9.30 -7.46
CA GLY A 78 8.29 9.61 -8.30
C GLY A 78 8.61 10.54 -9.46
N ARG A 79 9.44 11.57 -9.23
CA ARG A 79 9.85 12.49 -10.29
C ARG A 79 10.82 11.83 -11.28
N GLU A 80 11.85 11.14 -10.77
CA GLU A 80 12.94 10.57 -11.57
C GLU A 80 12.47 9.34 -12.36
N GLU A 81 11.77 8.40 -11.72
CA GLU A 81 11.46 7.09 -12.30
C GLU A 81 10.04 7.01 -12.87
N PHE A 82 9.05 7.70 -12.28
CA PHE A 82 7.66 7.66 -12.78
C PHE A 82 7.39 8.75 -13.82
N GLY A 83 7.86 9.99 -13.58
CA GLY A 83 7.88 11.06 -14.58
C GLY A 83 6.54 11.74 -14.89
N LYS A 84 5.52 11.60 -14.03
CA LYS A 84 4.20 12.28 -14.18
C LYS A 84 3.88 13.22 -12.99
N GLU A 85 2.61 13.35 -12.61
CA GLU A 85 2.21 14.17 -11.46
C GLU A 85 2.82 13.61 -10.17
N VAL A 86 3.42 14.46 -9.34
CA VAL A 86 3.94 14.09 -8.02
C VAL A 86 3.13 14.81 -6.94
N HIS A 87 2.33 14.06 -6.19
CA HIS A 87 1.55 14.56 -5.06
C HIS A 87 2.27 14.23 -3.76
N THR A 88 2.77 15.24 -3.04
CA THR A 88 3.53 14.98 -1.81
C THR A 88 2.75 15.39 -0.58
N TYR A 89 2.55 14.43 0.32
CA TYR A 89 1.93 14.60 1.62
C TYR A 89 2.90 14.12 2.71
N CYS A 90 3.22 15.00 3.67
CA CYS A 90 3.92 14.61 4.88
C CYS A 90 3.08 15.00 6.10
N PRO A 91 3.03 14.17 7.16
CA PRO A 91 2.45 14.60 8.44
C PRO A 91 3.12 15.87 8.99
N ALA A 92 4.41 16.04 8.71
CA ALA A 92 5.16 17.28 8.92
C ALA A 92 6.31 17.37 7.91
N PHE A 93 6.43 18.50 7.23
CA PHE A 93 7.58 18.83 6.40
C PHE A 93 8.71 19.40 7.25
N LYS A 94 9.94 18.95 6.99
CA LYS A 94 11.13 19.56 7.58
C LYS A 94 11.57 20.75 6.77
N ASN A 95 11.98 21.80 7.47
CA ASN A 95 12.48 23.03 6.84
C ASN A 95 13.69 22.79 5.92
N SER A 96 14.58 21.88 6.32
CA SER A 96 15.82 21.53 5.59
C SER A 96 15.58 20.74 4.31
N GLU A 97 14.46 20.04 4.19
CA GLU A 97 14.13 19.16 3.05
C GLU A 97 13.11 19.80 2.10
N PHE A 98 12.40 20.85 2.55
CA PHE A 98 11.21 21.35 1.87
C PHE A 98 11.50 21.92 0.47
N ASP A 99 12.61 22.62 0.28
CA ASP A 99 12.94 23.20 -1.02
C ASP A 99 13.22 22.11 -2.07
N GLU A 100 13.83 20.99 -1.64
CA GLU A 100 14.06 19.83 -2.49
C GLU A 100 12.75 19.08 -2.78
N ILE A 101 11.90 18.86 -1.77
CA ILE A 101 10.56 18.30 -1.95
C ILE A 101 9.76 19.14 -2.95
N LEU A 102 9.80 20.46 -2.80
CA LEU A 102 9.12 21.39 -3.70
C LEU A 102 9.65 21.27 -5.12
N SER A 103 10.95 21.02 -5.33
CA SER A 103 11.53 20.84 -6.66
C SER A 103 10.94 19.63 -7.40
N TYR A 104 10.62 18.54 -6.69
CA TYR A 104 10.06 17.33 -7.28
C TYR A 104 8.53 17.34 -7.39
N SER A 105 7.82 18.09 -6.53
CA SER A 105 6.36 17.98 -6.37
C SER A 105 5.55 18.89 -7.29
N ASP A 106 4.40 18.42 -7.77
CA ASP A 106 3.37 19.23 -8.45
C ASP A 106 2.25 19.63 -7.49
N PHE A 107 2.02 18.81 -6.45
CA PHE A 107 1.06 19.07 -5.38
C PHE A 107 1.75 18.95 -4.02
N ILE A 108 1.46 19.88 -3.11
CA ILE A 108 1.89 19.82 -1.71
C ILE A 108 0.65 19.81 -0.83
N ILE A 109 0.50 18.75 -0.03
CA ILE A 109 -0.65 18.56 0.85
C ILE A 109 -0.19 18.70 2.30
N PHE A 110 -0.71 19.71 2.99
CA PHE A 110 -0.37 19.96 4.39
C PHE A 110 -1.29 19.21 5.34
N ASN A 111 -0.70 18.63 6.38
CA ASN A 111 -1.42 17.92 7.44
C ASN A 111 -2.03 18.85 8.50
N SER A 112 -1.54 20.08 8.63
CA SER A 112 -1.95 21.03 9.65
C SER A 112 -1.96 22.48 9.16
N THR A 113 -2.74 23.32 9.83
CA THR A 113 -2.75 24.78 9.58
C THR A 113 -1.40 25.42 9.89
N SER A 114 -0.70 24.94 10.93
CA SER A 114 0.62 25.43 11.29
C SER A 114 1.67 25.16 10.22
N GLN A 115 1.65 23.98 9.59
CA GLN A 115 2.54 23.64 8.48
C GLN A 115 2.22 24.48 7.24
N ALA A 116 0.94 24.62 6.89
CA ALA A 116 0.53 25.47 5.78
C ALA A 116 1.00 26.92 5.97
N ASN A 117 0.75 27.52 7.14
CA ASN A 117 1.18 28.89 7.45
C ASN A 117 2.71 29.08 7.39
N ALA A 118 3.48 28.06 7.77
CA ALA A 118 4.94 28.12 7.75
C ALA A 118 5.53 28.00 6.32
N PHE A 119 4.92 27.19 5.45
CA PHE A 119 5.53 26.80 4.18
C PHE A 119 4.91 27.46 2.94
N ILE A 120 3.64 27.88 2.98
CA ILE A 120 3.02 28.61 1.85
C ILE A 120 3.81 29.88 1.46
N PRO A 121 4.29 30.72 2.40
CA PRO A 121 5.13 31.87 2.04
C PRO A 121 6.40 31.49 1.28
N LYS A 122 6.98 30.31 1.56
CA LYS A 122 8.16 29.81 0.86
C LYS A 122 7.83 29.36 -0.57
N ILE A 123 6.71 28.66 -0.75
CA ILE A 123 6.21 28.29 -2.08
C ILE A 123 6.04 29.55 -2.94
N ARG A 124 5.36 30.57 -2.40
CA ARG A 124 5.15 31.86 -3.08
C ARG A 124 6.48 32.52 -3.48
N LYS A 125 7.46 32.53 -2.57
CA LYS A 125 8.79 33.10 -2.81
C LYS A 125 9.58 32.31 -3.87
N ASN A 126 9.44 30.99 -3.90
CA ASN A 126 10.14 30.13 -4.87
C ASN A 126 9.63 30.36 -6.31
N GLY A 127 8.35 30.70 -6.48
CA GLY A 127 7.75 31.01 -7.77
C GLY A 127 7.39 29.79 -8.63
N LYS A 128 7.72 28.56 -8.19
CA LYS A 128 7.23 27.33 -8.81
C LYS A 128 5.70 27.27 -8.67
N LYS A 129 5.03 27.01 -9.80
CA LYS A 129 3.60 26.72 -9.80
C LYS A 129 3.39 25.32 -9.22
N VAL A 130 2.85 25.27 -8.01
CA VAL A 130 2.49 24.04 -7.30
C VAL A 130 1.08 24.20 -6.78
N GLU A 131 0.32 23.11 -6.77
CA GLU A 131 -1.02 23.10 -6.20
C GLU A 131 -0.95 22.77 -4.72
N ILE A 132 -1.62 23.57 -3.90
CA ILE A 132 -1.58 23.42 -2.44
C ILE A 132 -2.90 22.82 -1.99
N GLY A 133 -2.81 21.77 -1.19
CA GLY A 133 -3.96 21.12 -0.57
C GLY A 133 -3.85 20.99 0.94
N LEU A 134 -4.99 20.70 1.58
CA LEU A 134 -5.07 20.37 3.00
C LEU A 134 -5.62 18.96 3.17
N ARG A 135 -4.94 18.14 3.97
CA ARG A 135 -5.52 16.89 4.45
C ARG A 135 -6.52 17.22 5.55
N LEU A 136 -7.75 16.78 5.40
CA LEU A 136 -8.82 16.96 6.37
C LEU A 136 -9.16 15.63 7.03
N ASN A 137 -9.52 15.70 8.31
CA ASN A 137 -9.94 14.53 9.07
C ASN A 137 -11.47 14.50 9.14
N PRO A 138 -12.16 13.55 8.47
CA PRO A 138 -13.62 13.42 8.57
C PRO A 138 -14.08 12.91 9.93
N GLU A 139 -13.17 12.40 10.77
CA GLU A 139 -13.43 11.76 12.07
C GLU A 139 -14.48 10.65 11.94
N LYS A 140 -14.36 9.90 10.84
CA LYS A 140 -15.18 8.73 10.56
C LYS A 140 -14.27 7.54 10.36
N SER A 141 -14.16 6.72 11.40
CA SER A 141 -13.47 5.44 11.32
C SER A 141 -14.39 4.39 10.74
N VAL A 142 -13.89 3.72 9.70
CA VAL A 142 -14.45 2.49 9.13
C VAL A 142 -13.41 1.37 9.19
N ALA A 143 -12.11 1.69 9.19
CA ALA A 143 -11.01 0.72 9.23
C ALA A 143 -10.71 0.19 10.64
N GLY A 144 -10.95 0.97 11.69
CA GLY A 144 -10.49 0.67 13.05
C GLY A 144 -11.11 -0.57 13.71
N GLN A 145 -12.16 -1.14 13.13
CA GLN A 145 -12.76 -2.41 13.60
C GLN A 145 -11.96 -3.65 13.16
N LEU A 146 -11.19 -3.53 12.09
CA LEU A 146 -10.43 -4.63 11.49
C LEU A 146 -8.91 -4.41 11.63
N PHE A 147 -8.47 -3.16 11.47
CA PHE A 147 -7.06 -2.80 11.38
C PHE A 147 -6.77 -1.57 12.24
N GLY A 148 -6.81 -1.72 13.57
CA GLY A 148 -6.63 -0.61 14.51
C GLY A 148 -5.33 0.17 14.27
N ALA A 149 -4.21 -0.56 14.12
CA ALA A 149 -2.89 -0.01 13.80
C ALA A 149 -2.84 0.83 12.51
N TYR A 150 -3.76 0.62 11.56
CA TYR A 150 -3.78 1.30 10.27
C TYR A 150 -4.94 2.27 10.09
N ASP A 151 -5.74 2.53 11.13
CA ASP A 151 -6.88 3.46 11.04
C ASP A 151 -6.43 4.93 11.02
N PRO A 152 -6.50 5.61 9.87
CA PRO A 152 -6.07 7.00 9.77
C PRO A 152 -7.03 7.98 10.46
N CYS A 153 -8.26 7.55 10.77
CA CYS A 153 -9.30 8.34 11.41
C CYS A 153 -9.63 7.83 12.82
N GLY A 154 -8.74 7.01 13.41
CA GLY A 154 -8.87 6.50 14.75
C GLY A 154 -8.85 7.58 15.83
N GLU A 155 -9.15 7.18 17.06
CA GLU A 155 -9.11 8.07 18.22
C GLU A 155 -7.72 8.73 18.35
N ASN A 156 -7.69 10.03 18.64
CA ASN A 156 -6.45 10.81 18.75
C ASN A 156 -5.57 10.81 17.48
N SER A 157 -6.14 10.53 16.31
CA SER A 157 -5.41 10.59 15.05
C SER A 157 -4.73 11.95 14.86
N ARG A 158 -3.44 11.90 14.58
CA ARG A 158 -2.61 13.07 14.20
C ARG A 158 -2.76 13.47 12.74
N LEU A 159 -3.58 12.76 11.97
CA LEU A 159 -3.66 12.87 10.54
C LEU A 159 -4.86 13.72 10.12
N GLY A 160 -4.58 14.80 9.41
CA GLY A 160 -5.56 15.73 8.88
C GLY A 160 -6.10 16.75 9.87
N ILE A 161 -6.67 17.82 9.32
CA ILE A 161 -7.24 18.95 10.04
C ILE A 161 -8.71 18.69 10.33
N LYS A 162 -9.11 18.76 11.60
CA LYS A 162 -10.52 18.76 11.99
C LYS A 162 -11.20 20.08 11.63
N LYS A 163 -12.51 20.04 11.37
CA LYS A 163 -13.31 21.20 10.90
C LYS A 163 -13.13 22.44 11.77
N GLU A 164 -13.07 22.28 13.09
CA GLU A 164 -13.01 23.37 14.06
C GLU A 164 -11.69 24.16 13.95
N ARG A 165 -10.64 23.54 13.41
CA ARG A 165 -9.31 24.16 13.23
C ARG A 165 -9.16 24.92 11.92
N LEU A 166 -10.12 24.80 10.99
CA LEU A 166 -10.11 25.53 9.71
C LEU A 166 -10.67 26.96 9.85
N SER A 167 -11.43 27.24 10.91
CA SER A 167 -12.02 28.56 11.11
C SER A 167 -10.94 29.64 11.25
N GLY A 168 -11.02 30.68 10.43
CA GLY A 168 -10.07 31.80 10.44
C GLY A 168 -8.75 31.57 9.69
N MET A 169 -8.55 30.40 9.07
CA MET A 169 -7.41 30.17 8.17
C MET A 169 -7.61 30.93 6.86
N ASN A 170 -6.54 31.53 6.32
CA ASN A 170 -6.55 32.03 4.95
C ASN A 170 -6.48 30.83 3.98
N LEU A 171 -7.50 30.70 3.14
CA LEU A 171 -7.63 29.62 2.16
C LEU A 171 -7.32 30.06 0.72
N GLU A 172 -6.84 31.28 0.52
CA GLU A 172 -6.59 31.87 -0.80
C GLU A 172 -5.67 31.01 -1.68
N ASP A 173 -4.60 30.44 -1.12
CA ASP A 173 -3.69 29.55 -1.88
C ASP A 173 -4.14 28.09 -1.90
N ILE A 174 -5.19 27.73 -1.16
CA ILE A 174 -5.62 26.33 -1.05
C ILE A 174 -6.48 26.00 -2.27
N THR A 175 -5.92 25.17 -3.14
CA THR A 175 -6.52 24.78 -4.42
C THR A 175 -7.21 23.42 -4.39
N GLY A 176 -7.02 22.64 -3.32
CA GLY A 176 -7.62 21.33 -3.16
C GLY A 176 -7.70 20.80 -1.75
N LEU A 177 -8.44 19.70 -1.60
CA LEU A 177 -8.62 19.01 -0.33
C LEU A 177 -8.26 17.53 -0.47
N HIS A 178 -7.80 16.94 0.61
CA HIS A 178 -7.44 15.53 0.69
C HIS A 178 -8.10 14.89 1.91
N PHE A 179 -8.54 13.65 1.78
CA PHE A 179 -8.79 12.79 2.93
C PHE A 179 -8.30 11.37 2.63
N HIS A 180 -7.94 10.64 3.67
CA HIS A 180 -7.66 9.21 3.60
C HIS A 180 -8.17 8.59 4.88
N ALA A 181 -9.17 7.72 4.74
CA ALA A 181 -9.99 7.18 5.84
C ALA A 181 -10.24 5.67 5.72
N LEU A 182 -9.71 5.02 4.68
CA LEU A 182 -10.00 3.63 4.32
C LEU A 182 -8.73 2.78 4.41
N CYS A 183 -8.91 1.50 4.74
CA CYS A 183 -7.90 0.45 4.67
C CYS A 183 -8.60 -0.85 4.27
N GLU A 184 -8.20 -1.43 3.15
CA GLU A 184 -8.78 -2.66 2.59
C GLU A 184 -10.30 -2.70 2.36
N GLN A 185 -10.89 -1.62 1.84
CA GLN A 185 -12.34 -1.40 1.89
C GLN A 185 -13.03 -1.21 0.53
N GLY A 186 -14.34 -1.43 0.57
CA GLY A 186 -15.25 -1.38 -0.57
C GLY A 186 -15.78 0.02 -0.87
N ALA A 187 -16.71 0.09 -1.82
CA ALA A 187 -17.40 1.33 -2.17
C ALA A 187 -18.41 1.75 -1.07
N GLU A 188 -18.90 0.79 -0.31
CA GLU A 188 -19.83 0.98 0.79
C GLU A 188 -19.22 1.80 1.93
N GLU A 189 -17.99 1.48 2.34
CA GLU A 189 -17.29 2.24 3.37
C GLU A 189 -16.87 3.63 2.86
N LEU A 190 -16.51 3.76 1.58
CA LEU A 190 -16.27 5.06 0.96
C LEU A 190 -17.51 5.95 1.01
N GLU A 191 -18.71 5.42 0.75
CA GLU A 191 -19.97 6.20 0.84
C GLU A 191 -20.13 6.82 2.23
N ILE A 192 -19.94 5.99 3.27
CA ILE A 192 -20.06 6.42 4.67
C ILE A 192 -19.07 7.55 5.00
N VAL A 193 -17.82 7.42 4.55
CA VAL A 193 -16.78 8.44 4.78
C VAL A 193 -17.08 9.70 3.97
N LEU A 194 -17.47 9.54 2.70
CA LEU A 194 -17.70 10.65 1.78
C LEU A 194 -18.89 11.50 2.23
N ASP A 195 -19.97 10.88 2.71
CA ASP A 195 -21.12 11.57 3.29
C ASP A 195 -20.71 12.41 4.51
N GLU A 196 -19.87 11.87 5.39
CA GLU A 196 -19.40 12.60 6.57
C GLU A 196 -18.42 13.73 6.19
N PHE A 197 -17.54 13.47 5.23
CA PHE A 197 -16.63 14.48 4.67
C PHE A 197 -17.42 15.63 4.03
N ASP A 198 -18.41 15.31 3.20
CA ASP A 198 -19.32 16.26 2.56
C ASP A 198 -20.05 17.11 3.61
N ARG A 199 -20.72 16.47 4.58
CA ARG A 199 -21.45 17.14 5.66
C ARG A 199 -20.56 18.09 6.48
N LYS A 200 -19.32 17.70 6.76
CA LYS A 200 -18.40 18.51 7.56
C LYS A 200 -17.80 19.65 6.75
N PHE A 201 -17.37 19.38 5.52
CA PHE A 201 -16.46 20.25 4.78
C PHE A 201 -17.06 20.89 3.53
N GLU A 202 -18.37 20.73 3.26
CA GLU A 202 -19.09 21.33 2.12
C GLU A 202 -18.65 22.77 1.79
N LYS A 203 -18.63 23.65 2.81
CA LYS A 203 -18.23 25.07 2.64
C LYS A 203 -16.85 25.22 2.01
N TYR A 204 -15.91 24.35 2.38
CA TYR A 204 -14.52 24.38 1.92
C TYR A 204 -14.39 23.70 0.55
N ILE A 205 -15.15 22.63 0.30
CA ILE A 205 -15.16 21.92 -0.99
C ILE A 205 -15.56 22.87 -2.13
N ARG A 206 -16.49 23.80 -1.89
CA ARG A 206 -16.92 24.80 -2.87
C ARG A 206 -15.84 25.82 -3.26
N GLY A 207 -14.77 25.93 -2.47
CA GLY A 207 -13.68 26.89 -2.69
C GLY A 207 -12.47 26.34 -3.44
N VAL A 208 -12.44 25.04 -3.75
CA VAL A 208 -11.28 24.37 -4.34
C VAL A 208 -11.57 23.81 -5.74
N SER A 209 -10.55 23.38 -6.48
CA SER A 209 -10.70 22.84 -7.83
C SER A 209 -10.49 21.32 -7.94
N TRP A 210 -9.95 20.69 -6.88
CA TRP A 210 -9.72 19.25 -6.85
C TRP A 210 -9.91 18.67 -5.45
N VAL A 211 -10.26 17.39 -5.40
CA VAL A 211 -10.30 16.61 -4.16
C VAL A 211 -9.62 15.27 -4.38
N ASN A 212 -8.81 14.84 -3.42
CA ASN A 212 -8.20 13.51 -3.40
C ASN A 212 -8.85 12.67 -2.29
N PHE A 213 -9.44 11.53 -2.68
CA PHE A 213 -10.18 10.60 -1.82
C PHE A 213 -9.27 9.56 -1.16
N GLY A 214 -7.95 9.70 -1.27
CA GLY A 214 -6.99 8.86 -0.58
C GLY A 214 -6.87 7.47 -1.18
N GLY A 215 -6.15 6.61 -0.46
CA GLY A 215 -6.04 5.17 -0.73
C GLY A 215 -6.99 4.33 0.11
N GLY A 216 -6.78 3.01 0.11
CA GLY A 216 -7.57 2.02 0.87
C GLY A 216 -8.77 1.45 0.11
N HIS A 217 -8.89 1.76 -1.18
CA HIS A 217 -9.98 1.30 -2.04
C HIS A 217 -9.60 0.00 -2.75
N HIS A 218 -10.40 -1.05 -2.62
CA HIS A 218 -10.15 -2.37 -3.21
C HIS A 218 -10.68 -2.51 -4.65
N PHE A 219 -10.39 -1.54 -5.51
CA PHE A 219 -10.93 -1.44 -6.88
C PHE A 219 -10.79 -2.73 -7.72
N THR A 220 -9.68 -3.42 -7.57
CA THR A 220 -9.33 -4.62 -8.34
C THR A 220 -9.71 -5.92 -7.64
N LYS A 221 -10.28 -5.84 -6.42
CA LYS A 221 -10.81 -7.00 -5.72
C LYS A 221 -12.09 -7.47 -6.41
N GLU A 222 -12.18 -8.76 -6.59
CA GLU A 222 -13.38 -9.41 -7.11
C GLU A 222 -14.60 -9.08 -6.23
N GLY A 223 -15.69 -8.66 -6.87
CA GLY A 223 -16.92 -8.25 -6.19
C GLY A 223 -16.95 -6.80 -5.72
N TYR A 224 -15.93 -5.98 -5.99
CA TYR A 224 -15.99 -4.55 -5.71
C TYR A 224 -17.14 -3.87 -6.48
N ASN A 225 -17.93 -3.05 -5.78
CA ASN A 225 -19.13 -2.42 -6.33
C ASN A 225 -18.81 -1.16 -7.16
N LEU A 226 -18.34 -1.37 -8.40
CA LEU A 226 -17.96 -0.30 -9.33
C LEU A 226 -19.11 0.64 -9.69
N GLU A 227 -20.33 0.12 -9.85
CA GLU A 227 -21.50 0.94 -10.15
C GLU A 227 -21.80 1.95 -9.04
N LYS A 228 -21.67 1.53 -7.78
CA LYS A 228 -21.81 2.43 -6.63
C LYS A 228 -20.71 3.49 -6.62
N LEU A 229 -19.47 3.10 -6.88
CA LEU A 229 -18.35 4.04 -7.01
C LEU A 229 -18.63 5.13 -8.07
N TYR A 230 -19.06 4.72 -9.27
CA TYR A 230 -19.37 5.64 -10.37
C TYR A 230 -20.50 6.60 -9.99
N LYS A 231 -21.57 6.10 -9.36
CA LYS A 231 -22.67 6.92 -8.90
C LYS A 231 -22.22 7.95 -7.85
N MET A 232 -21.41 7.54 -6.87
CA MET A 232 -20.87 8.45 -5.85
C MET A 232 -20.04 9.58 -6.47
N ILE A 233 -19.13 9.25 -7.38
CA ILE A 233 -18.26 10.23 -8.04
C ILE A 233 -19.10 11.20 -8.89
N ASN A 234 -20.06 10.68 -9.65
CA ASN A 234 -20.94 11.52 -10.48
C ASN A 234 -21.80 12.47 -9.63
N ASN A 235 -22.37 11.97 -8.53
CA ASN A 235 -23.14 12.78 -7.59
C ASN A 235 -22.27 13.86 -6.95
N PHE A 236 -21.05 13.52 -6.53
CA PHE A 236 -20.10 14.46 -5.93
C PHE A 236 -19.75 15.60 -6.91
N LYS A 237 -19.39 15.26 -8.15
CA LYS A 237 -19.09 16.25 -9.20
C LYS A 237 -20.30 17.11 -9.58
N THR A 238 -21.49 16.53 -9.60
CA THR A 238 -22.74 17.27 -9.87
C THR A 238 -23.05 18.27 -8.76
N LYS A 239 -22.85 17.88 -7.50
CA LYS A 239 -23.05 18.76 -6.33
C LYS A 239 -22.00 19.89 -6.28
N TYR A 240 -20.79 19.62 -6.73
CA TYR A 240 -19.64 20.53 -6.71
C TYR A 240 -19.06 20.77 -8.12
N PRO A 241 -19.73 21.59 -8.95
CA PRO A 241 -19.29 21.87 -10.32
C PRO A 241 -17.93 22.60 -10.40
N ASN A 242 -17.45 23.17 -9.29
CA ASN A 242 -16.11 23.73 -9.17
C ASN A 242 -14.99 22.67 -9.14
N ILE A 243 -15.31 21.40 -8.82
CA ILE A 243 -14.35 20.30 -8.78
C ILE A 243 -14.09 19.79 -10.20
N GLN A 244 -12.89 20.12 -10.71
CA GLN A 244 -12.42 19.73 -12.03
C GLN A 244 -11.72 18.38 -12.00
N ARG A 245 -11.10 18.00 -10.87
CA ARG A 245 -10.33 16.77 -10.73
C ARG A 245 -10.66 16.05 -9.42
N VAL A 246 -10.95 14.76 -9.54
CA VAL A 246 -11.06 13.84 -8.40
C VAL A 246 -9.92 12.85 -8.51
N TYR A 247 -9.18 12.69 -7.42
CA TYR A 247 -8.02 11.80 -7.33
C TYR A 247 -8.29 10.62 -6.39
N PHE A 248 -7.72 9.47 -6.73
CA PHE A 248 -7.54 8.34 -5.83
C PHE A 248 -6.06 7.96 -5.79
N GLU A 249 -5.59 7.45 -4.66
CA GLU A 249 -4.18 7.08 -4.46
C GLU A 249 -4.04 5.67 -3.85
N PRO A 250 -4.56 4.62 -4.48
CA PRO A 250 -4.33 3.25 -4.02
C PRO A 250 -2.85 2.85 -4.13
N SER A 251 -2.44 1.95 -3.24
CA SER A 251 -1.18 1.19 -3.35
C SER A 251 -1.49 -0.25 -3.67
N GLU A 252 -2.16 -0.92 -2.74
CA GLU A 252 -2.54 -2.34 -2.82
C GLU A 252 -3.34 -2.67 -4.08
N ALA A 253 -4.43 -1.96 -4.36
CA ALA A 253 -5.24 -2.24 -5.53
C ALA A 253 -4.53 -2.03 -6.89
N ILE A 254 -3.34 -1.42 -6.93
CA ILE A 254 -2.54 -1.30 -8.16
C ILE A 254 -1.83 -2.62 -8.50
N VAL A 255 -1.53 -3.43 -7.49
CA VAL A 255 -0.66 -4.62 -7.59
C VAL A 255 -1.23 -5.80 -6.78
N LEU A 256 -2.55 -5.87 -6.62
CA LEU A 256 -3.21 -6.82 -5.73
C LEU A 256 -3.04 -8.25 -6.26
N ASN A 257 -2.56 -9.16 -5.42
CA ASN A 257 -2.19 -10.53 -5.78
C ASN A 257 -1.10 -10.64 -6.86
N SER A 258 -0.46 -9.55 -7.28
CA SER A 258 0.46 -9.55 -8.43
C SER A 258 1.90 -9.93 -8.07
N GLY A 259 2.13 -10.45 -6.86
CA GLY A 259 3.44 -10.92 -6.44
C GLY A 259 3.37 -12.04 -5.42
N VAL A 260 4.42 -12.87 -5.43
CA VAL A 260 4.66 -13.96 -4.48
C VAL A 260 6.05 -13.86 -3.87
N LEU A 261 6.23 -14.47 -2.70
CA LEU A 261 7.53 -14.80 -2.16
C LEU A 261 7.66 -16.31 -2.14
N VAL A 262 8.71 -16.83 -2.77
CA VAL A 262 9.04 -18.25 -2.74
C VAL A 262 10.11 -18.46 -1.68
N ALA A 263 9.85 -19.35 -0.73
CA ALA A 263 10.78 -19.74 0.35
C ALA A 263 11.02 -21.25 0.32
N SER A 264 12.13 -21.72 0.87
CA SER A 264 12.41 -23.14 1.09
C SER A 264 12.31 -23.51 2.57
N VAL A 265 11.82 -24.72 2.83
CA VAL A 265 11.97 -25.38 4.14
C VAL A 265 13.44 -25.75 4.34
N LEU A 266 14.07 -25.20 5.37
CA LEU A 266 15.46 -25.46 5.74
C LEU A 266 15.61 -26.58 6.76
N ASP A 267 14.68 -26.68 7.70
CA ASP A 267 14.70 -27.69 8.75
C ASP A 267 13.27 -27.99 9.24
N ILE A 268 13.08 -29.17 9.81
CA ILE A 268 11.83 -29.58 10.46
C ILE A 268 12.17 -30.19 11.80
N VAL A 269 11.70 -29.54 12.87
CA VAL A 269 11.94 -29.96 14.25
C VAL A 269 10.64 -30.27 14.96
N HIS A 270 10.72 -31.02 16.05
CA HIS A 270 9.57 -31.34 16.89
C HIS A 270 9.76 -30.77 18.29
N ASN A 271 8.82 -29.93 18.73
CA ASN A 271 8.73 -29.44 20.10
C ASN A 271 7.25 -29.22 20.46
N GLU A 272 6.61 -30.27 20.99
CA GLU A 272 5.16 -30.38 21.22
C GLU A 272 4.30 -30.35 19.94
N LYS A 273 4.71 -29.53 18.96
CA LYS A 273 4.22 -29.44 17.58
C LYS A 273 5.37 -29.68 16.62
N ASP A 274 5.04 -30.05 15.38
CA ASP A 274 6.00 -30.02 14.29
C ASP A 274 6.21 -28.56 13.85
N ILE A 275 7.47 -28.19 13.64
CA ILE A 275 7.88 -26.82 13.32
C ILE A 275 8.72 -26.87 12.04
N ALA A 276 8.28 -26.17 10.99
CA ALA A 276 9.04 -26.01 9.76
C ALA A 276 9.75 -24.66 9.77
N ILE A 277 11.08 -24.66 9.68
CA ILE A 277 11.90 -23.44 9.60
C ILE A 277 12.14 -23.14 8.13
N ILE A 278 11.87 -21.92 7.68
CA ILE A 278 12.07 -21.50 6.29
C ILE A 278 13.13 -20.42 6.15
N ASP A 279 13.68 -20.28 4.94
CA ASP A 279 14.67 -19.25 4.58
C ASP A 279 14.09 -17.82 4.41
N SER A 280 13.04 -17.50 5.16
CA SER A 280 12.42 -16.17 5.21
C SER A 280 12.17 -15.75 6.66
N SER A 281 11.84 -14.49 6.91
CA SER A 281 11.64 -13.96 8.26
C SER A 281 10.46 -13.01 8.29
N VAL A 282 9.64 -13.12 9.33
CA VAL A 282 8.51 -12.23 9.58
C VAL A 282 9.00 -10.80 9.80
N GLU A 283 9.95 -10.58 10.70
CA GLU A 283 10.41 -9.23 11.03
C GLU A 283 11.16 -8.57 9.87
N SER A 284 11.90 -9.37 9.09
CA SER A 284 12.68 -8.84 7.97
C SER A 284 11.86 -8.69 6.69
N HIS A 285 10.93 -9.60 6.39
CA HIS A 285 10.25 -9.63 5.09
C HIS A 285 8.75 -9.37 5.19
N PHE A 286 8.09 -9.68 6.31
CA PHE A 286 6.64 -9.52 6.49
C PHE A 286 6.27 -8.78 7.80
N PRO A 287 6.80 -7.57 8.03
CA PRO A 287 6.66 -6.89 9.31
C PRO A 287 5.20 -6.62 9.71
N ASP A 288 4.24 -6.60 8.77
CA ASP A 288 2.81 -6.45 9.09
C ASP A 288 2.23 -7.61 9.89
N VAL A 289 2.77 -8.83 9.73
CA VAL A 289 2.39 -9.97 10.57
C VAL A 289 2.73 -9.68 12.03
N LEU A 290 3.89 -9.04 12.28
CA LEU A 290 4.31 -8.65 13.63
C LEU A 290 3.52 -7.46 14.17
N ILE A 291 3.27 -6.43 13.34
CA ILE A 291 2.56 -5.20 13.74
C ILE A 291 1.12 -5.53 14.15
N THR A 292 0.46 -6.42 13.40
CA THR A 292 -0.96 -6.74 13.59
C THR A 292 -1.22 -7.95 14.48
N ARG A 293 -0.18 -8.60 15.03
CA ARG A 293 -0.32 -9.88 15.78
C ARG A 293 -1.34 -9.85 16.93
N HIS A 294 -1.59 -8.67 17.49
CA HIS A 294 -2.51 -8.46 18.63
C HIS A 294 -3.84 -7.83 18.21
N GLU A 295 -4.03 -7.57 16.92
CA GLU A 295 -5.28 -7.05 16.37
C GLU A 295 -6.34 -8.17 16.34
N PRO A 296 -7.65 -7.82 16.33
CA PRO A 296 -8.72 -8.81 16.23
C PRO A 296 -8.64 -9.67 14.97
N SER A 297 -8.08 -9.11 13.88
CA SER A 297 -7.86 -9.78 12.61
C SER A 297 -6.38 -9.60 12.20
N PRO A 298 -5.46 -10.38 12.77
CA PRO A 298 -4.05 -10.26 12.45
C PRO A 298 -3.79 -10.65 10.99
N TYR A 299 -2.86 -9.94 10.38
CA TYR A 299 -2.36 -10.27 9.06
C TYR A 299 -1.53 -11.55 9.15
N ILE A 300 -1.93 -12.56 8.37
CA ILE A 300 -1.26 -13.85 8.29
C ILE A 300 -1.10 -14.14 6.80
N GLN A 301 0.10 -14.54 6.40
CA GLN A 301 0.39 -14.78 5.00
C GLN A 301 -0.35 -16.01 4.49
N GLU A 302 -0.96 -15.90 3.30
CA GLU A 302 -1.52 -17.06 2.63
C GLU A 302 -0.42 -17.81 1.88
N ILE A 303 -0.46 -19.15 1.94
CA ILE A 303 0.47 -20.02 1.23
C ILE A 303 -0.31 -20.88 0.25
N LEU A 304 0.17 -20.93 -0.98
CA LEU A 304 -0.44 -21.73 -2.05
C LEU A 304 -0.55 -23.20 -1.63
N GLY A 305 -1.77 -23.73 -1.62
CA GLY A 305 -2.02 -25.14 -1.27
C GLY A 305 -2.04 -25.44 0.23
N ALA A 306 -1.71 -24.50 1.11
CA ALA A 306 -1.84 -24.65 2.56
C ALA A 306 -3.11 -23.96 3.08
N GLU A 307 -3.48 -24.25 4.32
CA GLU A 307 -4.54 -23.53 5.03
C GLU A 307 -4.03 -23.04 6.40
N ILE A 308 -4.36 -21.80 6.75
CA ILE A 308 -4.04 -21.22 8.06
C ILE A 308 -4.91 -21.89 9.12
N ILE A 309 -4.29 -22.33 10.22
CA ILE A 309 -4.97 -22.86 11.40
C ILE A 309 -5.25 -21.69 12.34
N ARG A 310 -6.53 -21.32 12.50
CA ARG A 310 -6.94 -20.30 13.48
C ARG A 310 -7.48 -20.96 14.74
N GLU A 311 -7.46 -20.22 15.85
CA GLU A 311 -8.00 -20.70 17.12
C GLU A 311 -9.45 -21.15 16.96
N GLY A 312 -9.76 -22.34 17.48
CA GLY A 312 -11.09 -22.95 17.38
C GLY A 312 -11.44 -23.56 16.02
N GLN A 313 -10.51 -23.59 15.04
CA GLN A 313 -10.73 -24.24 13.74
C GLN A 313 -10.09 -25.63 13.67
N THR A 314 -10.79 -26.57 13.02
CA THR A 314 -10.26 -27.91 12.73
C THR A 314 -9.38 -27.87 11.49
N ALA A 315 -8.13 -28.34 11.59
CA ALA A 315 -7.22 -28.47 10.45
C ALA A 315 -7.78 -29.46 9.41
N LYS A 316 -7.79 -29.06 8.13
CA LYS A 316 -8.40 -29.86 7.06
C LYS A 316 -7.51 -30.95 6.47
N HIS A 317 -6.19 -30.74 6.45
CA HIS A 317 -5.28 -31.62 5.71
C HIS A 317 -4.52 -32.62 6.59
N GLY A 318 -4.46 -32.39 7.90
CA GLY A 318 -3.91 -33.33 8.88
C GLY A 318 -2.39 -33.24 9.11
N PHE A 319 -1.64 -32.63 8.20
CA PHE A 319 -0.20 -32.36 8.38
C PHE A 319 -0.02 -30.91 8.85
N ASN A 320 0.14 -30.72 10.15
CA ASN A 320 0.11 -29.42 10.80
C ASN A 320 1.51 -28.99 11.21
N TYR A 321 1.89 -27.77 10.88
CA TYR A 321 3.19 -27.20 11.23
C TYR A 321 3.03 -25.79 11.77
N THR A 322 3.76 -25.46 12.83
CA THR A 322 4.09 -24.07 13.13
C THR A 322 5.21 -23.65 12.19
N LEU A 323 5.04 -22.55 11.48
CA LEU A 323 5.99 -22.10 10.47
C LEU A 323 6.88 -20.99 11.07
N GLY A 324 8.16 -21.30 11.26
CA GLY A 324 9.16 -20.42 11.85
C GLY A 324 10.07 -19.79 10.79
N GLY A 325 10.50 -18.55 11.04
CA GLY A 325 11.48 -17.86 10.21
C GLY A 325 12.93 -18.17 10.56
N VAL A 326 13.84 -17.71 9.70
CA VAL A 326 15.29 -17.96 9.80
C VAL A 326 15.99 -17.07 10.85
N SER A 327 15.38 -15.99 11.31
CA SER A 327 16.06 -15.10 12.25
C SER A 327 16.17 -15.73 13.64
N CYS A 328 17.11 -15.23 14.45
CA CYS A 328 17.28 -15.70 15.83
C CYS A 328 16.24 -15.15 16.81
N ALA A 329 15.28 -14.35 16.35
CA ALA A 329 14.24 -13.79 17.21
C ALA A 329 13.20 -14.85 17.57
N ALA A 330 12.91 -15.00 18.86
CA ALA A 330 11.92 -15.96 19.35
C ALA A 330 10.49 -15.71 18.80
N GLY A 331 10.20 -14.48 18.37
CA GLY A 331 8.93 -14.09 17.78
C GLY A 331 8.85 -14.25 16.26
N ASP A 332 9.89 -14.81 15.62
CA ASP A 332 9.92 -15.00 14.16
C ASP A 332 9.07 -16.21 13.75
N VAL A 333 7.76 -16.07 13.89
CA VAL A 333 6.77 -17.11 13.67
C VAL A 333 5.68 -16.58 12.75
N PHE A 334 5.51 -17.23 11.59
CA PHE A 334 4.50 -16.87 10.59
C PHE A 334 3.09 -17.29 10.99
N GLY A 335 2.96 -18.33 11.80
CA GLY A 335 1.69 -18.89 12.26
C GLY A 335 1.62 -20.41 12.13
N ASP A 336 0.45 -20.96 12.42
CA ASP A 336 0.16 -22.40 12.30
C ASP A 336 -0.55 -22.67 10.97
N TYR A 337 -0.07 -23.68 10.23
CA TYR A 337 -0.56 -24.05 8.89
C TYR A 337 -0.81 -25.55 8.80
N THR A 338 -1.73 -25.94 7.92
CA THR A 338 -1.98 -27.34 7.55
C THR A 338 -1.78 -27.55 6.05
N PHE A 339 -1.08 -28.61 5.67
CA PHE A 339 -0.65 -28.91 4.31
C PHE A 339 -1.24 -30.24 3.82
N PRO A 340 -1.51 -30.42 2.52
CA PRO A 340 -2.09 -31.65 1.95
C PRO A 340 -1.15 -32.87 2.03
N HIS A 341 0.15 -32.64 2.22
CA HIS A 341 1.19 -33.66 2.30
C HIS A 341 2.19 -33.25 3.40
N PRO A 342 2.95 -34.18 3.99
CA PRO A 342 4.01 -33.84 4.93
C PRO A 342 5.10 -33.01 4.22
N LEU A 343 5.59 -31.97 4.90
CA LEU A 343 6.70 -31.16 4.41
C LEU A 343 8.02 -31.91 4.55
N ASN A 344 8.94 -31.63 3.62
CA ASN A 344 10.32 -32.08 3.63
C ASN A 344 11.28 -30.89 3.52
N VAL A 345 12.50 -31.05 4.02
CA VAL A 345 13.58 -30.08 3.78
C VAL A 345 13.81 -29.94 2.27
N GLY A 346 13.85 -28.70 1.79
CA GLY A 346 13.95 -28.33 0.38
C GLY A 346 12.61 -28.01 -0.29
N ASP A 347 11.47 -28.36 0.32
CA ASP A 347 10.15 -28.03 -0.23
C ASP A 347 9.98 -26.52 -0.36
N LYS A 348 9.36 -26.10 -1.47
CA LYS A 348 9.10 -24.69 -1.78
C LYS A 348 7.72 -24.28 -1.28
N LEU A 349 7.66 -23.20 -0.51
CA LEU A 349 6.43 -22.57 -0.06
C LEU A 349 6.24 -21.24 -0.81
N ILE A 350 5.06 -21.06 -1.40
CA ILE A 350 4.72 -19.87 -2.18
C ILE A 350 3.75 -19.01 -1.38
N PHE A 351 4.26 -17.95 -0.78
CA PHE A 351 3.48 -16.93 -0.10
C PHE A 351 2.86 -15.99 -1.12
N THR A 352 1.55 -15.77 -1.06
CA THR A 352 0.79 -14.98 -2.05
C THR A 352 0.46 -13.59 -1.56
N ASP A 353 0.19 -12.68 -2.50
CA ASP A 353 -0.23 -11.30 -2.24
C ASP A 353 0.83 -10.45 -1.51
N VAL A 354 2.08 -10.57 -1.95
CA VAL A 354 3.24 -9.94 -1.27
C VAL A 354 3.82 -8.75 -2.05
N ALA A 355 3.20 -8.35 -3.17
CA ALA A 355 3.72 -7.23 -3.96
C ALA A 355 3.63 -5.91 -3.19
N HIS A 356 2.51 -5.69 -2.50
CA HIS A 356 2.24 -4.47 -1.74
C HIS A 356 2.59 -4.64 -0.26
N TYR A 357 2.96 -3.52 0.38
CA TYR A 357 3.33 -3.36 1.80
C TYR A 357 4.36 -4.35 2.38
N THR A 358 5.04 -5.08 1.50
CA THR A 358 6.04 -6.08 1.86
C THR A 358 7.43 -5.59 1.44
N ILE A 359 7.74 -5.57 0.14
CA ILE A 359 9.05 -5.18 -0.41
C ILE A 359 9.51 -3.81 0.14
N VAL A 360 8.62 -2.82 0.14
CA VAL A 360 8.87 -1.44 0.60
C VAL A 360 9.22 -1.32 2.09
N LYS A 361 9.02 -2.39 2.88
CA LYS A 361 9.24 -2.43 4.33
C LYS A 361 10.22 -3.52 4.74
N THR A 362 10.88 -4.16 3.78
CA THR A 362 11.91 -5.14 4.05
C THR A 362 13.06 -4.52 4.85
N SER A 363 13.64 -5.32 5.75
CA SER A 363 14.80 -4.96 6.53
C SER A 363 15.86 -6.06 6.46
N THR A 364 17.02 -5.80 7.04
CA THR A 364 18.13 -6.76 7.18
C THR A 364 18.35 -7.03 8.66
N PHE A 365 17.26 -7.11 9.41
CA PHE A 365 17.29 -7.43 10.82
C PHE A 365 17.99 -8.79 11.01
N CYS A 366 18.79 -8.91 12.07
CA CYS A 366 19.70 -10.06 12.29
C CYS A 366 20.68 -10.36 11.14
N GLY A 367 20.88 -9.44 10.18
CA GLY A 367 21.70 -9.70 9.00
C GLY A 367 21.04 -10.68 8.01
N VAL A 368 19.73 -10.93 8.14
CA VAL A 368 18.96 -11.68 7.14
C VAL A 368 18.95 -10.88 5.84
N ASN A 369 19.31 -11.51 4.73
CA ASN A 369 19.34 -10.84 3.43
C ASN A 369 17.93 -10.52 2.96
N VAL A 370 17.76 -9.34 2.35
CA VAL A 370 16.54 -9.03 1.62
C VAL A 370 16.48 -9.94 0.38
N PRO A 371 15.36 -10.66 0.13
CA PRO A 371 15.21 -11.50 -1.05
C PRO A 371 15.35 -10.68 -2.34
N PRO A 372 16.01 -11.21 -3.39
CA PRO A 372 16.01 -10.58 -4.70
C PRO A 372 14.58 -10.42 -5.23
N ILE A 373 14.41 -9.41 -6.07
CA ILE A 373 13.13 -9.10 -6.72
C ILE A 373 13.26 -9.47 -8.20
N LYS A 374 12.41 -10.38 -8.65
CA LYS A 374 12.28 -10.78 -10.05
C LYS A 374 10.92 -10.36 -10.61
N LEU A 375 10.87 -10.16 -11.93
CA LEU A 375 9.65 -9.95 -12.70
C LEU A 375 9.44 -11.15 -13.62
N ARG A 376 8.31 -11.82 -13.47
CA ARG A 376 7.80 -12.78 -14.43
C ARG A 376 7.16 -12.05 -15.61
N LYS A 377 7.79 -12.18 -16.77
CA LYS A 377 7.32 -11.67 -18.06
C LYS A 377 6.12 -12.49 -18.54
N MET A 378 5.39 -11.95 -19.50
CA MET A 378 4.18 -12.60 -20.03
C MET A 378 4.44 -13.96 -20.72
N ASP A 379 5.65 -14.19 -21.23
CA ASP A 379 6.08 -15.46 -21.80
C ASP A 379 6.62 -16.46 -20.77
N GLY A 380 6.69 -16.06 -19.49
CA GLY A 380 7.17 -16.86 -18.38
C GLY A 380 8.63 -16.62 -18.01
N GLU A 381 9.39 -15.80 -18.74
CA GLU A 381 10.77 -15.45 -18.39
C GLU A 381 10.83 -14.75 -17.02
N LEU A 382 11.78 -15.13 -16.18
CA LEU A 382 12.08 -14.44 -14.92
C LEU A 382 13.25 -13.48 -15.10
N VAL A 383 12.97 -12.18 -15.07
CA VAL A 383 13.98 -11.13 -15.17
C VAL A 383 14.30 -10.59 -13.77
N ILE A 384 15.58 -10.52 -13.42
CA ILE A 384 16.02 -9.91 -12.16
C ILE A 384 15.82 -8.39 -12.27
N LEU A 385 15.06 -7.82 -11.33
CA LEU A 385 14.94 -6.37 -11.17
C LEU A 385 16.01 -5.84 -10.22
N LYS A 386 16.18 -6.52 -9.08
CA LYS A 386 17.11 -6.09 -8.03
C LYS A 386 17.62 -7.30 -7.24
N GLU A 387 18.92 -7.31 -7.00
CA GLU A 387 19.58 -8.20 -6.05
C GLU A 387 20.13 -7.39 -4.88
N PHE A 388 20.21 -8.06 -3.73
CA PHE A 388 20.75 -7.50 -2.50
C PHE A 388 21.91 -8.36 -2.02
N ASP A 389 22.97 -7.71 -1.55
CA ASP A 389 24.17 -8.38 -1.08
C ASP A 389 24.63 -7.89 0.29
N TYR A 390 25.83 -8.30 0.68
CA TYR A 390 26.43 -7.91 1.96
C TYR A 390 26.66 -6.40 2.10
N GLU A 391 26.97 -5.68 1.01
CA GLU A 391 27.17 -4.23 1.07
C GLU A 391 25.83 -3.49 1.26
N ASP A 392 24.70 -4.04 0.80
CA ASP A 392 23.37 -3.51 1.14
C ASP A 392 23.08 -3.63 2.65
N TYR A 393 23.51 -4.70 3.31
CA TYR A 393 23.43 -4.81 4.78
C TYR A 393 24.34 -3.79 5.47
N LYS A 394 25.61 -3.76 5.08
CA LYS A 394 26.67 -2.98 5.75
C LYS A 394 26.50 -1.49 5.60
N SER A 395 26.05 -1.00 4.44
CA SER A 395 25.90 0.44 4.17
C SER A 395 24.80 1.14 4.98
N ARG A 396 23.96 0.39 5.70
CA ARG A 396 22.91 0.94 6.59
C ARG A 396 23.35 1.09 8.05
N LEU A 397 24.55 0.61 8.40
CA LEU A 397 25.18 0.70 9.72
C LEU A 397 26.23 1.80 9.75
#